data_AF-A0A558CWA3-F1
#
_entry.id   AF-A0A558CWA3-F1
#
_cell.length_a   1.000
_cell.length_b   1.000
_cell.length_c   1.000
_cell.angle_alpha   90.00
_cell.angle_beta   90.00
_cell.angle_gamma   90.00
#
_symmetry.space_group_name_H-M   'P 1'
#
loop_
_entity.id
_entity.type
_entity.pdbx_description
1 polymer ?
#
loop_
_entity_poly.entity_id
_entity_poly.type
_entity_poly.pdbx_seq_one_letter_code
_entity_poly.pdbx_strand_id
1 'polypeptide(L)' 'MRHKLAISIHVPPRRINEIVHGKRAITADTALRLARFFGTSEQFWVNLQARYDLERERDRIATELADIHPLDLAS' A
#
# COMPACT_ATOMS: atom_id res chain seq x y z
N MET A 1 -0.37 21.96 -1.33
CA MET A 1 -0.86 20.87 -0.44
C MET A 1 0.22 19.83 -0.13
N ARG A 2 0.80 19.15 -1.14
CA ARG A 2 1.80 18.06 -0.95
C ARG A 2 3.06 18.45 -0.16
N HIS A 3 3.59 19.66 -0.36
CA HIS A 3 4.77 20.16 0.36
C HIS A 3 4.49 20.40 1.87
N LYS A 4 3.32 20.97 2.19
CA LYS A 4 2.88 21.17 3.58
C LYS A 4 2.71 19.82 4.31
N LEU A 5 2.06 18.84 3.66
CA LEU A 5 1.92 17.48 4.20
C LEU A 5 3.28 16.84 4.49
N ALA A 6 4.22 16.90 3.55
CA ALA A 6 5.54 16.29 3.72
C ALA A 6 6.32 16.86 4.91
N ILE A 7 6.31 18.20 5.05
CA ILE A 7 6.92 18.88 6.20
C ILE A 7 6.24 18.45 7.50
N SER A 8 4.90 18.48 7.54
CA SER A 8 4.15 18.14 8.75
C SER A 8 4.34 16.69 9.23
N ILE A 9 4.68 15.76 8.32
CA ILE A 9 4.94 14.37 8.69
C ILE A 9 6.43 14.00 8.73
N HIS A 10 7.31 15.01 8.65
CA HIS A 10 8.77 14.89 8.74
C HIS A 10 9.36 13.92 7.70
N VAL A 11 8.92 14.01 6.45
CA VAL A 11 9.48 13.23 5.33
C VAL A 11 9.84 14.16 4.16
N PRO A 12 10.79 13.78 3.29
CA PRO A 12 11.10 14.57 2.10
C PRO A 12 9.86 14.72 1.20
N PRO A 13 9.56 15.92 0.65
CA PRO A 13 8.44 16.13 -0.29
C PRO A 13 8.42 15.18 -1.49
N ARG A 14 9.60 14.76 -1.94
CA ARG A 14 9.76 13.77 -2.99
C ARG A 14 9.09 12.43 -2.64
N ARG A 15 9.15 11.99 -1.38
CA ARG A 15 8.52 10.75 -0.92
C ARG A 15 7.01 10.79 -1.14
N ILE A 16 6.36 11.88 -0.71
CA ILE A 16 4.92 12.08 -0.91
C ILE A 16 4.57 12.19 -2.39
N ASN A 17 5.41 12.87 -3.18
CA ASN A 17 5.21 12.97 -4.61
C ASN A 17 5.26 11.59 -5.28
N GLU A 18 6.25 10.76 -4.95
CA GLU A 18 6.36 9.40 -5.47
C GLU A 18 5.17 8.52 -5.07
N ILE A 19 4.69 8.62 -3.83
CA ILE A 19 3.49 7.88 -3.36
C ILE A 19 2.25 8.30 -4.13
N VAL A 20 2.01 9.61 -4.28
CA VAL A 20 0.83 10.13 -5.02
C VAL A 20 0.83 9.70 -6.48
N HIS A 21 1.99 9.48 -7.09
CA HIS A 21 2.09 8.99 -8.47
C HIS A 21 2.27 7.46 -8.56
N GLY A 22 2.08 6.72 -7.47
CA GLY A 22 2.21 5.25 -7.45
C GLY A 22 3.64 4.74 -7.71
N LYS A 23 4.66 5.62 -7.65
CA LYS A 23 6.08 5.29 -7.87
C LYS A 23 6.76 4.73 -6.62
N ARG A 24 6.11 4.85 -5.46
CA ARG A 24 6.60 4.36 -4.17
C ARG A 24 5.44 3.81 -3.36
N ALA A 25 5.63 2.61 -2.82
CA ALA A 25 4.69 1.99 -1.89
C ALA A 25 4.67 2.70 -0.52
N ILE A 26 3.53 2.65 0.15
CA ILE A 26 3.37 3.06 1.54
C ILE A 26 3.99 1.98 2.44
N THR A 27 5.08 2.34 3.12
CA THR A 27 5.72 1.49 4.14
C THR A 27 5.04 1.65 5.50
N ALA A 28 5.34 0.77 6.46
CA ALA A 28 4.87 0.91 7.85
C ALA A 28 5.26 2.26 8.49
N ASP A 29 6.50 2.74 8.30
CA ASP A 29 6.93 4.09 8.74
C ASP A 29 6.04 5.19 8.15
N THR A 30 5.72 5.08 6.86
CA THR A 30 4.86 6.07 6.20
C THR A 30 3.42 5.97 6.69
N ALA A 31 2.90 4.77 6.91
CA ALA A 31 1.56 4.54 7.46
C ALA A 31 1.38 5.15 8.85
N LEU A 32 2.34 4.95 9.77
CA LEU A 32 2.33 5.54 11.12
C LEU A 32 2.30 7.07 11.06
N ARG A 33 3.11 7.66 10.17
CA ARG A 33 3.17 9.11 9.97
C ARG A 33 1.88 9.69 9.42
N LEU A 34 1.29 9.05 8.41
CA LEU A 34 0.03 9.46 7.81
C LEU A 34 -1.12 9.30 8.82
N ALA A 35 -1.16 8.19 9.56
CA ALA A 35 -2.13 7.93 10.62
C ALA A 35 -2.12 9.04 11.68
N ARG A 36 -0.93 9.36 12.21
CA ARG A 36 -0.77 10.43 13.20
C ARG A 36 -1.21 11.79 12.67
N PHE A 37 -0.94 12.09 11.39
CA PHE A 37 -1.26 13.38 10.80
C PHE A 37 -2.74 13.54 10.46
N PHE A 38 -3.37 12.50 9.91
CA PHE A 38 -4.76 12.53 9.45
C PHE A 38 -5.78 12.07 10.51
N GLY A 39 -5.33 11.60 11.68
CA GLY A 39 -6.22 11.05 12.70
C GLY A 39 -6.88 9.74 12.27
N THR A 40 -6.20 8.95 11.45
CA THR A 40 -6.67 7.64 10.96
C THR A 40 -5.87 6.52 11.62
N SER A 41 -6.23 5.26 11.36
CA SER A 41 -5.37 4.12 11.75
C SER A 41 -4.23 3.91 10.75
N GLU A 42 -3.11 3.37 11.22
CA GLU A 42 -2.00 2.88 10.39
C GLU A 42 -2.43 1.67 9.57
N GLN A 43 -3.31 0.83 10.13
CA GLN A 43 -3.86 -0.35 9.46
C GLN A 43 -4.66 0.04 8.21
N PHE A 44 -5.34 1.19 8.22
CA PHE A 44 -6.03 1.71 7.03
C PHE A 44 -5.05 1.87 5.85
N TRP A 45 -3.89 2.48 6.10
CA TRP A 45 -2.88 2.74 5.08
C TRP A 45 -2.17 1.46 4.62
N VAL A 46 -1.86 0.55 5.54
CA VAL A 46 -1.27 -0.75 5.22
C VAL A 46 -2.25 -1.59 4.38
N ASN A 47 -3.52 -1.63 4.75
CA ASN A 47 -4.54 -2.36 4.00
C ASN A 47 -4.76 -1.77 2.61
N LEU A 48 -4.67 -0.43 2.46
CA LEU A 48 -4.73 0.23 1.16
C LEU A 48 -3.58 -0.24 0.26
N GLN A 49 -2.35 -0.24 0.78
CA GLN A 49 -1.19 -0.71 0.03
C GLN A 49 -1.31 -2.20 -0.33
N ALA A 50 -1.69 -3.05 0.63
CA ALA A 50 -1.86 -4.47 0.39
C ALA A 50 -2.92 -4.77 -0.67
N ARG A 51 -4.05 -4.06 -0.67
CA ARG A 51 -5.09 -4.21 -1.69
C ARG A 51 -4.58 -3.86 -3.09
N TYR A 52 -3.88 -2.73 -3.22
CA TYR A 52 -3.29 -2.32 -4.49
C TYR A 52 -2.26 -3.34 -4.99
N ASP A 53 -1.38 -3.83 -4.11
CA ASP A 53 -0.37 -4.83 -4.48
C ASP A 53 -1.03 -6.16 -4.87
N LEU A 54 -2.07 -6.61 -4.16
CA LEU A 54 -2.83 -7.81 -4.50
C LEU A 54 -3.55 -7.70 -5.84
N GLU A 55 -4.17 -6.56 -6.14
CA GLU A 55 -4.87 -6.33 -7.41
C GLU A 55 -3.88 -6.35 -8.57
N ARG A 56 -2.80 -5.57 -8.47
CA ARG A 56 -1.76 -5.51 -9.49
C ARG A 56 -1.10 -6.88 -9.71
N GLU A 57 -0.82 -7.60 -8.64
CA GLU A 57 -0.16 -8.90 -8.74
C GLU A 57 -1.11 -9.95 -9.30
N ARG A 58 -2.38 -9.93 -8.90
CA ARG A 58 -3.42 -10.82 -9.46
C ARG A 58 -3.50 -10.69 -10.98
N ASP A 59 -3.45 -9.47 -11.51
CA ASP A 59 -3.43 -9.25 -12.96
C ASP A 59 -2.15 -9.81 -13.60
N ARG A 60 -1.00 -9.65 -12.93
CA ARG A 60 0.30 -10.11 -13.43
C ARG A 60 0.41 -11.63 -13.51
N ILE A 61 -0.12 -12.34 -12.51
CA ILE A 61 0.01 -13.81 -12.37
C ILE A 61 -1.32 -14.53 -12.62
N ALA A 62 -2.27 -13.90 -13.30
CA ALA A 62 -3.63 -14.43 -13.49
C ALA A 62 -3.63 -15.85 -14.08
N THR A 63 -2.80 -16.10 -15.10
CA THR A 63 -2.68 -17.43 -15.73
C THR A 63 -2.11 -18.46 -14.77
N GLU A 64 -1.03 -18.13 -14.04
CA GLU A 64 -0.41 -19.04 -13.07
C GLU A 64 -1.37 -19.38 -11.93
N LEU A 65 -2.16 -18.40 -11.46
CA LEU A 65 -3.18 -18.61 -10.43
C LEU A 65 -4.30 -19.55 -10.89
N ALA A 66 -4.67 -19.54 -12.17
CA ALA A 66 -5.72 -20.40 -12.71
C ALA A 66 -5.35 -21.89 -12.66
N ASP A 67 -4.05 -22.20 -12.68
CA ASP A 67 -3.52 -23.55 -12.62
C ASP A 67 -3.36 -24.08 -11.18
N ILE A 68 -3.58 -23.23 -10.16
CA ILE A 68 -3.50 -23.64 -8.76
C ILE A 68 -4.85 -24.20 -8.30
N HIS A 69 -4.88 -25.49 -8.01
CA HIS A 69 -6.04 -26.16 -7.43
C HIS A 69 -6.00 -26.12 -5.90
N PRO A 70 -7.09 -25.70 -5.22
CA PRO A 70 -7.18 -25.78 -3.76
C PRO A 70 -6.97 -27.21 -3.27
N LEU A 71 -6.32 -27.34 -2.10
CA LEU A 71 -6.22 -28.63 -1.44
C LEU A 71 -7.62 -29.09 -1.03
N ASP A 72 -8.07 -30.19 -1.63
CA ASP A 72 -9.26 -30.90 -1.17
C ASP A 72 -8.87 -31.82 -0.02
N LEU A 73 -9.27 -31.47 1.20
CA LEU A 73 -8.98 -32.24 2.41
C LEU A 73 -10.08 -33.28 2.72
N ALA A 74 -11.02 -33.51 1.80
CA ALA A 74 -12.04 -34.54 1.93
C ALA A 74 -11.63 -35.80 1.14
N SER A 75 -10.85 -36.68 1.77
CA SER A 75 -10.67 -38.08 1.34
C SER A 75 -10.43 -38.95 2.56
#